data_AF-A0A938MFE1-F1
#
_entry.id   AF-A0A938MFE1-F1
#
_cell.length_a   1.000
_cell.length_b   1.000
_cell.length_c   1.000
_cell.angle_alpha   90.00
_cell.angle_beta   90.00
_cell.angle_gamma   90.00
#
_symmetry.space_group_name_H-M   'P 1'
#
loop_
_entity.id
_entity.type
_entity.pdbx_description
1 polymer ?
#
loop_
_entity_poly.entity_id
_entity_poly.type
_entity_poly.pdbx_seq_one_letter_code
_entity_poly.pdbx_strand_id
1 'polypeptide(L)'
;MRKCGVWMLGLALVASVALADDKGKGGVDYQGLNVSPAKARYLQNEGFHRYKGEWMTHQASDLKKEIDFLNLLNGLYLSEVQMRHLLVIAARQERDRRTIEAEAAKLNQQMERVLADVKAKLVKDEKAKGSMCPPEIQPMQKRMGELRNDLSQKLVAYEAYAKAVLTPNQREKAYNYQHCLIPVKDLKDPTRIGQADSGSKNEKLLENVKKMSDGEFKTQLPVLLDKHIHGIEYYTGKMSDEAAAKEKERVTVVLNQARAMNDLDFQFTKAKLAADVSSDYEEVKGRLKEISHRLNKLTSEKDKVAHGGQIGVIGQMLLDERILPIYAKRLKISEGFKAGEAVDLNKVEAVASCKGVCSID
;
A
#
# COMPACT_ATOMS: atom_id res chain seq x y z
N MET A 1 30.22 -15.15 27.89
CA MET A 1 30.53 -14.57 26.57
C MET A 1 29.36 -14.84 25.62
N ARG A 2 28.41 -13.89 25.48
CA ARG A 2 27.30 -14.01 24.54
C ARG A 2 27.14 -12.71 23.75
N LYS A 3 26.98 -12.89 22.44
CA LYS A 3 26.90 -11.96 21.30
C LYS A 3 26.23 -10.60 21.60
N CYS A 4 27.02 -9.52 21.69
CA CYS A 4 26.56 -8.13 21.55
C CYS A 4 27.21 -7.38 20.37
N GLY A 5 28.16 -8.00 19.66
CA GLY A 5 29.05 -7.28 18.73
C GLY A 5 28.46 -6.88 17.37
N VAL A 6 27.29 -7.40 16.96
CA VAL A 6 26.81 -7.24 15.57
C VAL A 6 25.85 -6.06 15.38
N TRP A 7 25.23 -5.53 16.44
CA TRP A 7 24.23 -4.46 16.33
C TRP A 7 24.77 -3.03 16.48
N MET A 8 25.98 -2.84 17.02
CA MET A 8 26.50 -1.48 17.30
C MET A 8 27.04 -0.73 16.08
N LEU A 9 27.32 -1.39 14.95
CA LEU A 9 27.87 -0.75 13.75
C LEU A 9 26.83 0.02 12.93
N GLY A 10 25.53 -0.29 13.06
CA GLY A 10 24.47 0.38 12.29
C GLY A 10 24.04 1.75 12.85
N LEU A 11 24.14 1.95 14.17
CA LEU A 11 23.63 3.16 14.84
C LEU A 11 24.63 4.34 14.84
N ALA A 12 25.94 4.06 14.78
CA ALA A 12 26.96 5.11 14.81
C ALA A 12 27.01 5.97 13.52
N LEU A 13 26.50 5.47 12.40
CA LEU A 13 26.54 6.18 11.12
C LEU A 13 25.44 7.24 10.99
N VAL A 14 24.29 7.06 11.64
CA VAL A 14 23.13 7.97 11.53
C VAL A 14 23.28 9.21 12.41
N ALA A 15 23.87 9.06 13.61
CA ALA A 15 24.05 10.17 14.56
C ALA A 15 25.12 11.20 14.14
N SER A 16 26.11 10.79 13.32
CA SER A 16 27.20 11.68 12.90
C SER A 16 26.78 12.70 11.83
N VAL A 17 25.67 12.45 11.12
CA VAL A 17 25.17 13.33 10.05
C VAL A 17 24.20 14.39 10.59
N ALA A 18 23.50 14.13 11.71
CA ALA A 18 22.50 15.04 12.26
C ALA A 18 23.08 16.17 13.14
N LEU A 19 24.29 16.02 13.67
CA LEU A 19 24.86 16.97 14.65
C LEU A 19 25.68 18.13 14.04
N ALA A 20 25.80 18.20 12.72
CA ALA A 20 26.55 19.27 12.06
C ALA A 20 25.72 20.55 11.81
N ASP A 21 24.41 20.54 12.05
CA ASP A 21 23.50 21.54 11.44
C ASP A 21 22.72 22.44 12.43
N ASP A 22 23.08 22.45 13.72
CA ASP A 22 22.35 23.28 14.70
C ASP A 22 23.00 24.66 14.99
N LYS A 23 24.00 25.06 14.20
CA LYS A 23 24.56 26.43 14.26
C LYS A 23 24.83 26.96 12.86
N GLY A 24 23.78 27.45 12.21
CA GLY A 24 23.89 28.32 11.06
C GLY A 24 24.88 29.45 11.36
N LYS A 25 25.96 29.51 10.55
CA LYS A 25 27.19 30.32 10.65
C LYS A 25 28.42 29.53 11.12
N GLY A 26 28.90 28.68 10.22
CA GLY A 26 30.26 28.16 10.26
C GLY A 26 30.56 27.44 8.96
N GLY A 27 31.20 28.12 8.01
CA GLY A 27 31.80 27.42 6.88
C GLY A 27 32.82 26.43 7.46
N VAL A 28 32.69 25.15 7.12
CA VAL A 28 33.68 24.13 7.49
C VAL A 28 34.98 24.52 6.79
N ASP A 29 35.99 24.90 7.57
CA ASP A 29 37.31 25.19 7.06
C ASP A 29 38.02 23.87 6.72
N TYR A 30 38.16 23.61 5.42
CA TYR A 30 38.84 22.43 4.87
C TYR A 30 40.35 22.60 4.75
N GLN A 31 40.97 23.55 5.47
CA GLN A 31 42.41 23.84 5.39
C GLN A 31 43.35 22.68 5.80
N GLY A 32 42.84 21.58 6.34
CA GLY A 32 43.64 20.37 6.63
C GLY A 32 43.63 19.29 5.54
N LEU A 33 42.78 19.42 4.51
CA LEU A 33 42.64 18.42 3.46
C LEU A 33 43.16 19.02 2.14
N ASN A 34 44.23 18.43 1.60
CA ASN A 34 44.84 18.84 0.33
C ASN A 34 43.93 18.41 -0.84
N VAL A 35 42.78 19.05 -0.96
CA VAL A 35 41.79 18.81 -2.01
C VAL A 35 41.85 19.97 -2.98
N SER A 36 42.01 19.69 -4.28
CA SER A 36 42.10 20.76 -5.28
C SER A 36 40.83 21.62 -5.27
N PRO A 37 40.91 22.94 -5.56
CA PRO A 37 39.75 23.83 -5.60
C PRO A 37 38.62 23.34 -6.52
N ALA A 38 38.96 22.60 -7.58
CA ALA A 38 37.99 21.96 -8.47
C ALA A 38 37.22 20.82 -7.79
N LYS A 39 37.90 20.01 -6.97
CA LYS A 39 37.29 18.89 -6.23
C LYS A 39 36.49 19.36 -5.01
N ALA A 40 36.86 20.50 -4.41
CA ALA A 40 36.05 21.18 -3.39
C ALA A 40 34.73 21.74 -3.96
N ARG A 41 34.77 22.37 -5.15
CA ARG A 41 33.55 22.80 -5.87
C ARG A 41 32.67 21.63 -6.32
N TYR A 42 33.28 20.52 -6.74
CA TYR A 42 32.55 19.31 -7.13
C TYR A 42 31.80 18.70 -5.95
N LEU A 43 32.43 18.59 -4.77
CA LEU A 43 31.80 18.07 -3.55
C LEU A 43 30.70 18.99 -2.99
N GLN A 44 30.85 20.32 -3.09
CA GLN A 44 29.80 21.27 -2.72
C GLN A 44 28.59 21.17 -3.66
N ASN A 45 28.80 21.03 -4.97
CA ASN A 45 27.71 20.93 -5.93
C ASN A 45 27.02 19.54 -5.88
N GLU A 46 27.76 18.44 -5.76
CA GLU A 46 27.16 17.11 -5.63
C GLU A 46 26.41 16.92 -4.30
N GLY A 47 26.94 17.44 -3.18
CA GLY A 47 26.23 17.42 -1.90
C GLY A 47 24.90 18.18 -1.95
N PHE A 48 24.88 19.34 -2.61
CA PHE A 48 23.68 20.17 -2.77
C PHE A 48 22.66 19.56 -3.75
N HIS A 49 23.10 18.97 -4.87
CA HIS A 49 22.22 18.28 -5.81
C HIS A 49 21.67 16.96 -5.27
N ARG A 50 22.45 16.23 -4.47
CA ARG A 50 22.01 15.00 -3.80
C ARG A 50 20.97 15.29 -2.71
N TYR A 51 21.17 16.34 -1.92
CA TYR A 51 20.17 16.80 -0.94
C TYR A 51 18.88 17.29 -1.62
N LYS A 52 18.97 18.13 -2.66
CA LYS A 52 17.77 18.63 -3.35
C LYS A 52 17.03 17.52 -4.11
N GLY A 53 17.76 16.54 -4.64
CA GLY A 53 17.21 15.34 -5.26
C GLY A 53 16.50 14.43 -4.25
N GLU A 54 17.10 14.20 -3.09
CA GLU A 54 16.47 13.45 -1.99
C GLU A 54 15.23 14.18 -1.45
N TRP A 55 15.27 15.49 -1.24
CA TRP A 55 14.09 16.25 -0.79
C TRP A 55 12.94 16.24 -1.80
N MET A 56 13.24 16.36 -3.10
CA MET A 56 12.21 16.24 -4.14
C MET A 56 11.64 14.82 -4.26
N THR A 57 12.43 13.76 -4.02
CA THR A 57 11.93 12.39 -4.02
C THR A 57 11.05 12.10 -2.80
N HIS A 58 11.32 12.69 -1.63
CA HIS A 58 10.45 12.56 -0.45
C HIS A 58 9.10 13.25 -0.67
N GLN A 59 9.07 14.48 -1.19
CA GLN A 59 7.81 15.18 -1.47
C GLN A 59 6.95 14.46 -2.52
N ALA A 60 7.56 13.99 -3.61
CA ALA A 60 6.83 13.24 -4.64
C ALA A 60 6.30 11.91 -4.09
N SER A 61 7.05 11.23 -3.23
CA SER A 61 6.64 10.01 -2.54
C SER A 61 5.47 10.25 -1.59
N ASP A 62 5.51 11.33 -0.82
CA ASP A 62 4.44 11.68 0.12
C ASP A 62 3.16 12.09 -0.59
N LEU A 63 3.26 12.91 -1.65
CA LEU A 63 2.12 13.25 -2.51
C LEU A 63 1.53 12.01 -3.18
N LYS A 64 2.36 11.08 -3.66
CA LYS A 64 1.88 9.82 -4.22
C LYS A 64 1.10 9.02 -3.19
N LYS A 65 1.62 8.88 -1.97
CA LYS A 65 0.91 8.20 -0.87
C LYS A 65 -0.41 8.88 -0.54
N GLU A 66 -0.45 10.22 -0.54
CA GLU A 66 -1.67 10.99 -0.29
C GLU A 66 -2.71 10.78 -1.42
N ILE A 67 -2.28 10.77 -2.69
CA ILE A 67 -3.15 10.50 -3.84
C ILE A 67 -3.71 9.07 -3.78
N ASP A 68 -2.84 8.07 -3.61
CA ASP A 68 -3.24 6.66 -3.48
C ASP A 68 -4.26 6.51 -2.33
N PHE A 69 -3.99 7.19 -1.23
CA PHE A 69 -4.85 7.19 -0.06
C PHE A 69 -6.22 7.84 -0.34
N LEU A 70 -6.25 9.02 -0.96
CA LEU A 70 -7.49 9.70 -1.34
C LEU A 70 -8.33 8.87 -2.32
N ASN A 71 -7.67 8.18 -3.26
CA ASN A 71 -8.31 7.29 -4.22
C ASN A 71 -8.95 6.08 -3.53
N LEU A 72 -8.28 5.45 -2.57
CA LEU A 72 -8.88 4.41 -1.75
C LEU A 72 -10.11 4.93 -1.01
N LEU A 73 -9.99 6.06 -0.29
CA LEU A 73 -11.08 6.56 0.55
C LEU A 73 -12.30 6.96 -0.31
N ASN A 74 -12.08 7.47 -1.51
CA ASN A 74 -13.13 7.67 -2.51
C ASN A 74 -13.78 6.35 -2.95
N GLY A 75 -12.99 5.31 -3.19
CA GLY A 75 -13.50 3.99 -3.60
C GLY A 75 -14.23 3.19 -2.50
N LEU A 76 -14.01 3.53 -1.23
CA LEU A 76 -14.65 2.89 -0.08
C LEU A 76 -16.07 3.40 0.22
N TYR A 77 -16.44 4.60 -0.26
CA TYR A 77 -17.76 5.20 -0.01
C TYR A 77 -18.16 5.14 1.48
N LEU A 78 -17.30 5.66 2.35
CA LEU A 78 -17.54 5.63 3.80
C LEU A 78 -18.73 6.51 4.17
N SER A 79 -19.65 5.99 4.99
CA SER A 79 -20.73 6.80 5.56
C SER A 79 -20.19 7.82 6.56
N GLU A 80 -20.99 8.83 6.89
CA GLU A 80 -20.62 9.83 7.91
C GLU A 80 -20.32 9.17 9.27
N VAL A 81 -21.16 8.22 9.69
CA VAL A 81 -20.98 7.46 10.93
C VAL A 81 -19.67 6.67 10.89
N GLN A 82 -19.35 6.02 9.76
CA GLN A 82 -18.09 5.29 9.61
C GLN A 82 -16.88 6.23 9.68
N MET A 83 -16.93 7.39 9.03
CA MET A 83 -15.86 8.40 9.09
C MET A 83 -15.67 8.94 10.50
N ARG A 84 -16.74 9.21 11.26
CA ARG A 84 -16.65 9.65 12.67
C ARG A 84 -15.99 8.58 13.54
N HIS A 85 -16.37 7.32 13.39
CA HIS A 85 -15.74 6.22 14.13
C HIS A 85 -14.25 6.07 13.78
N LEU A 86 -13.91 6.07 12.49
CA LEU A 86 -12.51 5.96 12.05
C LEU A 86 -11.66 7.13 12.54
N LEU A 87 -12.20 8.36 12.54
CA LEU A 87 -11.51 9.54 13.08
C LEU A 87 -11.19 9.37 14.57
N VAL A 88 -12.13 8.88 15.37
CA VAL A 88 -11.90 8.64 16.81
C VAL A 88 -10.84 7.56 17.03
N ILE A 89 -10.88 6.46 16.27
CA ILE A 89 -9.90 5.37 16.35
C ILE A 89 -8.51 5.89 15.98
N ALA A 90 -8.38 6.58 14.84
CA ALA A 90 -7.11 7.12 14.37
C ALA A 90 -6.52 8.16 15.34
N ALA A 91 -7.36 9.04 15.92
CA ALA A 91 -6.90 10.03 16.89
C ALA A 91 -6.37 9.39 18.19
N ARG A 92 -7.01 8.31 18.65
CA ARG A 92 -6.54 7.54 19.81
C ARG A 92 -5.24 6.81 19.53
N GLN A 93 -5.14 6.15 18.37
CA GLN A 93 -3.91 5.51 17.94
C GLN A 93 -2.75 6.51 17.90
N GLU A 94 -2.98 7.69 17.32
CA GLU A 94 -1.95 8.73 17.23
C GLU A 94 -1.48 9.22 18.59
N ARG A 95 -2.41 9.40 19.54
CA ARG A 95 -2.08 9.77 20.91
C ARG A 95 -1.21 8.72 21.60
N ASP A 96 -1.57 7.44 21.48
CA ASP A 96 -0.82 6.35 22.09
C ASP A 96 0.56 6.20 21.46
N ARG A 97 0.64 6.30 20.12
CA ARG A 97 1.90 6.30 19.37
C ARG A 97 2.83 7.39 19.88
N ARG A 98 2.37 8.64 19.95
CA ARG A 98 3.16 9.78 20.47
C ARG A 98 3.61 9.58 21.91
N THR A 99 2.76 8.98 22.75
CA THR A 99 3.10 8.71 24.15
C THR A 99 4.26 7.72 24.25
N ILE A 100 4.19 6.63 23.49
CA ILE A 100 5.22 5.59 23.47
C ILE A 100 6.51 6.12 22.82
N GLU A 101 6.40 6.86 21.72
CA GLU A 101 7.54 7.49 21.04
C GLU A 101 8.26 8.50 21.94
N ALA A 102 7.52 9.31 22.71
CA ALA A 102 8.12 10.23 23.67
C ALA A 102 8.88 9.51 24.80
N GLU A 103 8.37 8.36 25.27
CA GLU A 103 9.09 7.54 26.25
C GLU A 103 10.34 6.88 25.63
N ALA A 104 10.20 6.32 24.42
CA ALA A 104 11.30 5.71 23.68
C ALA A 104 12.41 6.73 23.38
N ALA A 105 12.06 7.97 23.02
CA ALA A 105 13.01 9.05 22.80
C ALA A 105 13.81 9.38 24.07
N LYS A 106 13.16 9.42 25.24
CA LYS A 106 13.85 9.61 26.54
C LYS A 106 14.84 8.48 26.82
N LEU A 107 14.45 7.23 26.59
CA LEU A 107 15.31 6.06 26.78
C LEU A 107 16.50 6.06 25.81
N ASN A 108 16.27 6.39 24.54
CA ASN A 108 17.34 6.53 23.56
C ASN A 108 18.34 7.62 23.98
N GLN A 109 17.86 8.77 24.44
CA GLN A 109 18.74 9.83 24.94
C GLN A 109 19.57 9.38 26.16
N GLN A 110 18.98 8.60 27.07
CA GLN A 110 19.72 8.04 28.20
C GLN A 110 20.77 7.03 27.75
N MET A 111 20.40 6.13 26.83
CA MET A 111 21.31 5.12 26.28
C MET A 111 22.47 5.75 25.50
N GLU A 112 22.21 6.82 24.74
CA GLU A 112 23.23 7.60 24.04
C GLU A 112 24.27 8.18 25.00
N ARG A 113 23.85 8.72 26.15
CA ARG A 113 24.79 9.24 27.17
C ARG A 113 25.67 8.12 27.72
N VAL A 114 25.08 6.98 28.07
CA VAL A 114 25.84 5.81 28.56
C VAL A 114 26.83 5.32 27.50
N LEU A 115 26.42 5.24 26.23
CA LEU A 115 27.28 4.82 25.13
C LEU A 115 28.39 5.84 24.83
N ALA A 116 28.12 7.14 24.96
CA ALA A 116 29.12 8.19 24.83
C ALA A 116 30.21 8.05 25.91
N ASP A 117 29.82 7.75 27.16
CA ASP A 117 30.75 7.50 28.26
C ASP A 117 31.61 6.25 28.01
N VAL A 118 31.00 5.16 27.50
CA VAL A 118 31.73 3.96 27.09
C VAL A 118 32.73 4.28 25.99
N LYS A 119 32.31 5.02 24.96
CA LYS A 119 33.19 5.45 23.86
C LYS A 119 34.37 6.25 24.40
N ALA A 120 34.13 7.22 25.28
CA ALA A 120 35.19 8.04 25.88
C ALA A 120 36.19 7.21 26.68
N LYS A 121 35.73 6.19 27.43
CA LYS A 121 36.61 5.26 28.17
C LYS A 121 37.46 4.39 27.25
N LEU A 122 36.86 3.84 26.19
CA LEU A 122 37.56 2.99 25.22
C LEU A 122 38.64 3.76 24.43
N VAL A 123 38.43 5.05 24.17
CA VAL A 123 39.44 5.90 23.51
C VAL A 123 40.63 6.18 24.43
N LYS A 124 40.43 6.24 25.75
CA LYS A 124 41.49 6.57 26.71
C LYS A 124 42.34 5.37 27.14
N ASP A 125 41.81 4.15 27.08
CA ASP A 125 42.51 2.94 27.55
C ASP A 125 42.40 1.78 26.54
N GLU A 126 43.48 1.52 25.80
CA GLU A 126 43.55 0.40 24.84
C GLU A 126 43.42 -0.98 25.51
N LYS A 127 43.69 -1.10 26.81
CA LYS A 127 43.54 -2.35 27.57
C LYS A 127 42.10 -2.58 28.05
N ALA A 128 41.20 -1.61 27.90
CA ALA A 128 39.77 -1.77 28.16
C ALA A 128 39.02 -2.61 27.11
N LYS A 129 39.74 -3.32 26.22
CA LYS A 129 39.22 -4.22 25.15
C LYS A 129 38.31 -5.36 25.62
N GLY A 130 38.04 -5.50 26.93
CA GLY A 130 37.09 -6.46 27.51
C GLY A 130 35.81 -5.85 28.06
N SER A 131 35.55 -4.55 27.89
CA SER A 131 34.46 -3.83 28.54
C SER A 131 33.09 -4.51 28.32
N MET A 132 32.55 -5.08 29.40
CA MET A 132 31.19 -5.59 29.46
C MET A 132 30.21 -4.47 29.11
N CYS A 133 29.12 -4.81 28.42
CA CYS A 133 27.99 -3.90 28.24
C CYS A 133 27.63 -3.28 29.59
N PRO A 134 27.60 -1.93 29.72
CA PRO A 134 27.26 -1.29 30.99
C PRO A 134 25.94 -1.87 31.53
N PRO A 135 25.88 -2.17 32.84
CA PRO A 135 24.69 -2.77 33.45
C PRO A 135 23.42 -1.92 33.25
N GLU A 136 23.57 -0.63 32.98
CA GLU A 136 22.48 0.33 32.69
C GLU A 136 21.84 0.12 31.30
N ILE A 137 22.57 -0.43 30.31
CA ILE A 137 22.05 -0.60 28.95
C ILE A 137 21.00 -1.72 28.88
N GLN A 138 21.23 -2.83 29.60
CA GLN A 138 20.34 -3.98 29.55
C GLN A 138 18.88 -3.65 29.96
N PRO A 139 18.60 -2.96 31.09
CA PRO A 139 17.24 -2.58 31.43
C PRO A 139 16.64 -1.57 30.43
N MET A 140 17.44 -0.67 29.85
CA MET A 140 16.96 0.26 28.81
C MET A 140 16.55 -0.50 27.53
N GLN A 141 17.35 -1.45 27.07
CA GLN A 141 17.03 -2.31 25.92
C GLN A 141 15.78 -3.16 26.18
N LYS A 142 15.65 -3.72 27.40
CA LYS A 142 14.45 -4.45 27.82
C LYS A 142 13.23 -3.55 27.74
N ARG A 143 13.30 -2.34 28.30
CA ARG A 143 12.20 -1.36 28.27
C ARG A 143 11.84 -0.93 26.86
N MET A 144 12.82 -0.71 25.99
CA MET A 144 12.60 -0.43 24.57
C MET A 144 11.86 -1.58 23.87
N GLY A 145 12.19 -2.83 24.20
CA GLY A 145 11.47 -4.01 23.73
C GLY A 145 10.02 -4.06 24.22
N GLU A 146 9.78 -3.74 25.50
CA GLU A 146 8.44 -3.65 26.08
C GLU A 146 7.60 -2.56 25.40
N LEU A 147 8.15 -1.37 25.18
CA LEU A 147 7.46 -0.27 24.49
C LEU A 147 7.09 -0.63 23.04
N ARG A 148 8.00 -1.30 22.33
CA ARG A 148 7.73 -1.79 20.97
C ARG A 148 6.59 -2.81 20.97
N ASN A 149 6.59 -3.73 21.92
CA ASN A 149 5.54 -4.74 22.06
C ASN A 149 4.19 -4.12 22.44
N ASP A 150 4.17 -3.13 23.34
CA ASP A 150 2.95 -2.41 23.72
C ASP A 150 2.35 -1.66 22.53
N LEU A 151 3.18 -0.90 21.79
CA LEU A 151 2.73 -0.21 20.58
C LEU A 151 2.17 -1.20 19.56
N SER A 152 2.88 -2.29 19.33
CA SER A 152 2.48 -3.36 18.41
C SER A 152 1.12 -3.98 18.76
N GLN A 153 0.89 -4.29 20.04
CA GLN A 153 -0.39 -4.83 20.50
C GLN A 153 -1.54 -3.82 20.35
N LYS A 154 -1.30 -2.56 20.71
CA LYS A 154 -2.28 -1.48 20.54
C LYS A 154 -2.64 -1.28 19.06
N LEU A 155 -1.63 -1.27 18.20
CA LEU A 155 -1.78 -1.16 16.75
C LEU A 155 -2.66 -2.26 16.15
N VAL A 156 -2.47 -3.52 16.57
CA VAL A 156 -3.33 -4.65 16.17
C VAL A 156 -4.76 -4.45 16.66
N ALA A 157 -4.95 -3.99 17.90
CA ALA A 157 -6.28 -3.71 18.44
C ALA A 157 -6.99 -2.58 17.66
N TYR A 158 -6.27 -1.50 17.35
CA TYR A 158 -6.80 -0.39 16.55
C TYR A 158 -7.20 -0.81 15.14
N GLU A 159 -6.41 -1.67 14.48
CA GLU A 159 -6.79 -2.25 13.20
C GLU A 159 -8.06 -3.10 13.31
N ALA A 160 -8.21 -3.89 14.38
CA ALA A 160 -9.42 -4.68 14.61
C ALA A 160 -10.67 -3.79 14.75
N TYR A 161 -10.56 -2.67 15.49
CA TYR A 161 -11.64 -1.68 15.59
C TYR A 161 -11.96 -1.05 14.24
N ALA A 162 -10.94 -0.67 13.45
CA ALA A 162 -11.15 -0.12 12.11
C ALA A 162 -11.87 -1.12 11.19
N LYS A 163 -11.49 -2.39 11.22
CA LYS A 163 -12.15 -3.46 10.45
C LYS A 163 -13.62 -3.65 10.84
N ALA A 164 -13.96 -3.47 12.11
CA ALA A 164 -15.33 -3.58 12.60
C ALA A 164 -16.23 -2.43 12.10
N VAL A 165 -15.66 -1.26 11.82
CA VAL A 165 -16.39 -0.11 11.23
C VAL A 165 -16.75 -0.36 9.75
N LEU A 166 -15.96 -1.16 9.04
CA LEU A 166 -16.15 -1.43 7.61
C LEU A 166 -17.12 -2.58 7.36
N THR A 167 -17.88 -2.49 6.26
CA THR A 167 -18.66 -3.61 5.73
C THR A 167 -17.72 -4.68 5.13
N PRO A 168 -18.17 -5.95 4.96
CA PRO A 168 -17.39 -6.98 4.30
C PRO A 168 -16.84 -6.56 2.93
N ASN A 169 -17.69 -5.95 2.09
CA ASN A 169 -17.29 -5.48 0.75
C ASN A 169 -16.24 -4.35 0.82
N GLN A 170 -16.35 -3.43 1.77
CA GLN A 170 -15.35 -2.38 1.98
C GLN A 170 -14.00 -2.97 2.43
N ARG A 171 -14.02 -3.99 3.30
CA ARG A 171 -12.79 -4.69 3.70
C ARG A 171 -12.12 -5.37 2.51
N GLU A 172 -12.89 -6.05 1.67
CA GLU A 172 -12.39 -6.68 0.46
C GLU A 172 -11.78 -5.66 -0.51
N LYS A 173 -12.48 -4.53 -0.76
CA LYS A 173 -11.95 -3.43 -1.57
C LYS A 173 -10.64 -2.88 -1.01
N ALA A 174 -10.53 -2.73 0.32
CA ALA A 174 -9.31 -2.25 0.95
C ALA A 174 -8.15 -3.25 0.83
N TYR A 175 -8.40 -4.56 0.98
CA TYR A 175 -7.37 -5.59 0.82
C TYR A 175 -6.87 -5.72 -0.62
N ASN A 176 -7.78 -5.59 -1.59
CA ASN A 176 -7.46 -5.73 -3.01
C ASN A 176 -7.13 -4.38 -3.68
N TYR A 177 -6.97 -3.30 -2.90
CA TYR A 177 -6.69 -1.98 -3.45
C TYR A 177 -5.32 -1.96 -4.13
N GLN A 178 -5.30 -1.55 -5.40
CA GLN A 178 -4.07 -1.34 -6.16
C GLN A 178 -3.75 0.14 -6.18
N HIS A 179 -2.53 0.49 -5.75
CA HIS A 179 -2.02 1.86 -5.74
C HIS A 179 -2.09 2.46 -7.15
N CYS A 180 -3.06 3.36 -7.37
CA CYS A 180 -3.27 4.03 -8.64
C CYS A 180 -3.13 5.54 -8.46
N LEU A 181 -2.21 6.14 -9.23
CA LEU A 181 -2.06 7.59 -9.31
C LEU A 181 -3.21 8.25 -10.09
N ILE A 182 -3.81 7.51 -11.03
CA ILE A 182 -4.85 8.02 -11.92
C ILE A 182 -6.21 7.66 -11.32
N PRO A 183 -7.06 8.63 -10.94
CA PRO A 183 -8.41 8.37 -10.48
C PRO A 183 -9.21 7.64 -11.56
N VAL A 184 -10.04 6.69 -11.17
CA VAL A 184 -10.99 6.04 -12.11
C VAL A 184 -11.93 7.12 -12.64
N LYS A 185 -12.04 7.24 -13.97
CA LYS A 185 -12.70 8.38 -14.66
C LYS A 185 -14.17 8.58 -14.30
N ASP A 186 -14.86 7.57 -13.78
CA ASP A 186 -16.27 7.65 -13.42
C ASP A 186 -16.52 7.34 -11.94
N LEU A 187 -16.73 8.41 -11.16
CA LEU A 187 -17.14 8.34 -9.75
C LEU A 187 -18.66 8.38 -9.58
N LYS A 188 -19.41 8.76 -10.63
CA LYS A 188 -20.88 8.81 -10.61
C LYS A 188 -21.52 7.46 -10.87
N ASP A 189 -20.86 6.62 -11.66
CA ASP A 189 -21.22 5.23 -11.89
C ASP A 189 -20.00 4.35 -11.61
N PRO A 190 -19.61 4.18 -10.33
CA PRO A 190 -18.54 3.27 -10.00
C PRO A 190 -19.01 1.91 -10.43
N THR A 191 -18.39 1.35 -11.47
CA THR A 191 -18.69 0.00 -11.97
C THR A 191 -18.82 -0.91 -10.77
N ARG A 192 -20.07 -1.23 -10.41
CA ARG A 192 -20.40 -1.78 -9.11
C ARG A 192 -19.74 -3.14 -9.11
N ILE A 193 -18.78 -3.39 -8.21
CA ILE A 193 -18.31 -4.76 -7.98
C ILE A 193 -19.56 -5.57 -7.61
N GLY A 194 -20.03 -6.42 -8.54
CA GLY A 194 -21.30 -7.15 -8.43
C GLY A 194 -22.38 -6.80 -9.48
N GLN A 195 -22.19 -5.80 -10.35
CA GLN A 195 -22.96 -5.73 -11.60
C GLN A 195 -22.21 -6.52 -12.66
N ALA A 196 -22.93 -7.45 -13.31
CA ALA A 196 -22.39 -8.26 -14.41
C ALA A 196 -21.64 -7.33 -15.37
N ASP A 197 -20.38 -7.70 -15.66
CA ASP A 197 -19.53 -6.98 -16.59
C ASP A 197 -20.34 -6.58 -17.84
N SER A 198 -20.05 -5.42 -18.40
CA SER A 198 -20.65 -4.90 -19.64
C SER A 198 -20.28 -5.73 -20.89
N GLY A 199 -20.32 -7.07 -20.76
CA GLY A 199 -19.68 -8.06 -21.60
C GLY A 199 -18.19 -8.16 -21.31
N SER A 200 -17.67 -9.40 -21.25
CA SER A 200 -16.23 -9.64 -21.22
C SER A 200 -15.52 -8.98 -22.43
N LYS A 201 -14.20 -8.79 -22.36
CA LYS A 201 -13.42 -8.25 -23.51
C LYS A 201 -13.66 -9.05 -24.80
N ASN A 202 -13.86 -10.36 -24.67
CA ASN A 202 -14.12 -11.26 -25.79
C ASN A 202 -15.54 -11.10 -26.34
N GLU A 203 -16.53 -10.82 -25.49
CA GLU A 203 -17.88 -10.47 -25.98
C GLU A 203 -17.86 -9.17 -26.80
N LYS A 204 -17.13 -8.15 -26.33
CA LYS A 204 -16.96 -6.88 -27.08
C LYS A 204 -16.21 -7.10 -28.39
N LEU A 205 -15.22 -7.98 -28.40
CA LEU A 205 -14.52 -8.40 -29.64
C LEU A 205 -15.51 -9.02 -30.63
N LEU A 206 -16.34 -9.96 -30.19
CA LEU A 206 -17.33 -10.63 -31.04
C LEU A 206 -18.37 -9.66 -31.60
N GLU A 207 -18.86 -8.72 -30.76
CA GLU A 207 -19.77 -7.66 -31.21
C GLU A 207 -19.15 -6.76 -32.28
N ASN A 208 -17.88 -6.39 -32.11
CA ASN A 208 -17.16 -5.58 -33.09
C ASN A 208 -16.94 -6.35 -34.39
N VAL A 209 -16.52 -7.62 -34.30
CA VAL A 209 -16.29 -8.50 -35.45
C VAL A 209 -17.58 -8.72 -36.24
N LYS A 210 -18.73 -8.90 -35.59
CA LYS A 210 -20.03 -9.05 -36.27
C LYS A 210 -20.47 -7.79 -37.02
N LYS A 211 -20.07 -6.59 -36.55
CA LYS A 211 -20.38 -5.30 -37.19
C LYS A 211 -19.47 -4.95 -38.38
N MET A 212 -18.30 -5.58 -38.50
CA MET A 212 -17.35 -5.30 -39.59
C MET A 212 -17.91 -5.78 -40.94
N SER A 213 -17.64 -5.04 -42.01
CA SER A 213 -17.84 -5.54 -43.38
C SER A 213 -16.89 -6.69 -43.70
N ASP A 214 -17.17 -7.46 -44.76
CA ASP A 214 -16.32 -8.61 -45.14
C ASP A 214 -14.90 -8.18 -45.54
N GLY A 215 -14.76 -7.01 -46.17
CA GLY A 215 -13.45 -6.45 -46.52
C GLY A 215 -12.64 -6.09 -45.27
N GLU A 216 -13.25 -5.35 -44.34
CA GLU A 216 -12.61 -4.98 -43.08
C GLU A 216 -12.21 -6.20 -42.26
N PHE A 217 -13.09 -7.19 -42.16
CA PHE A 217 -12.81 -8.41 -41.42
C PHE A 217 -11.63 -9.18 -42.01
N LYS A 218 -11.58 -9.37 -43.34
CA LYS A 218 -10.45 -10.03 -44.00
C LYS A 218 -9.12 -9.31 -43.75
N THR A 219 -9.12 -7.98 -43.74
CA THR A 219 -7.92 -7.19 -43.47
C THR A 219 -7.51 -7.22 -41.99
N GLN A 220 -8.48 -7.18 -41.07
CA GLN A 220 -8.21 -7.10 -39.62
C GLN A 220 -7.98 -8.46 -38.96
N LEU A 221 -8.48 -9.55 -39.55
CA LEU A 221 -8.40 -10.89 -38.97
C LEU A 221 -6.96 -11.29 -38.58
N PRO A 222 -5.92 -11.16 -39.43
CA PRO A 222 -4.55 -11.50 -39.03
C PRO A 222 -4.07 -10.70 -37.81
N VAL A 223 -4.40 -9.41 -37.74
CA VAL A 223 -4.01 -8.52 -36.63
C VAL A 223 -4.70 -8.93 -35.32
N LEU A 224 -5.98 -9.31 -35.38
CA LEU A 224 -6.72 -9.78 -34.21
C LEU A 224 -6.14 -11.09 -33.69
N LEU A 225 -5.81 -12.02 -34.59
CA LEU A 225 -5.20 -13.31 -34.26
C LEU A 225 -3.80 -13.13 -33.66
N ASP A 226 -2.98 -12.24 -34.22
CA ASP A 226 -1.64 -11.95 -33.68
C ASP A 226 -1.71 -11.31 -32.29
N LYS A 227 -2.66 -10.39 -32.06
CA LYS A 227 -2.90 -9.82 -30.73
C LYS A 227 -3.34 -10.87 -29.71
N HIS A 228 -4.17 -11.82 -30.14
CA HIS A 228 -4.60 -12.94 -29.29
C HIS A 228 -3.43 -13.82 -28.88
N ILE A 229 -2.61 -14.27 -29.84
CA ILE A 229 -1.41 -15.06 -29.57
C ILE A 229 -0.43 -14.31 -28.68
N HIS A 230 -0.17 -13.04 -28.98
CA HIS A 230 0.72 -12.21 -28.16
C HIS A 230 0.20 -12.08 -26.71
N GLY A 231 -1.11 -11.98 -26.55
CA GLY A 231 -1.76 -11.96 -25.24
C GLY A 231 -1.52 -13.25 -24.45
N ILE A 232 -1.50 -14.41 -25.11
CA ILE A 232 -1.16 -15.69 -24.48
C ILE A 232 0.34 -15.74 -24.15
N GLU A 233 1.19 -15.49 -25.14
CA GLU A 233 2.66 -15.60 -25.00
C GLU A 233 3.25 -14.68 -23.94
N TYR A 234 2.66 -13.50 -23.74
CA TYR A 234 3.09 -12.55 -22.70
C TYR A 234 3.09 -13.18 -21.30
N TYR A 235 2.20 -14.15 -21.04
CA TYR A 235 2.06 -14.76 -19.73
C TYR A 235 2.47 -16.24 -19.67
N THR A 236 2.37 -17.00 -20.76
CA THR A 236 2.77 -18.41 -20.81
C THR A 236 4.19 -18.63 -21.33
N GLY A 237 4.82 -17.58 -21.86
CA GLY A 237 6.02 -17.71 -22.67
C GLY A 237 5.70 -18.06 -24.13
N LYS A 238 6.74 -18.03 -24.96
CA LYS A 238 6.64 -18.17 -26.41
C LYS A 238 6.03 -19.52 -26.81
N MET A 239 5.02 -19.50 -27.68
CA MET A 239 4.40 -20.69 -28.24
C MET A 239 5.27 -21.23 -29.38
N SER A 240 5.23 -22.54 -29.61
CA SER A 240 5.75 -23.10 -30.87
C SER A 240 4.87 -22.64 -32.04
N ASP A 241 5.46 -22.46 -33.22
CA ASP A 241 4.75 -21.99 -34.41
C ASP A 241 3.53 -22.87 -34.76
N GLU A 242 3.64 -24.20 -34.59
CA GLU A 242 2.53 -25.14 -34.80
C GLU A 242 1.36 -24.92 -33.82
N ALA A 243 1.65 -24.69 -32.54
CA ALA A 243 0.65 -24.42 -31.52
C ALA A 243 -0.02 -23.07 -31.76
N ALA A 244 0.75 -22.05 -32.14
CA ALA A 244 0.21 -20.74 -32.50
C ALA A 244 -0.71 -20.84 -33.73
N ALA A 245 -0.33 -21.60 -34.76
CA ALA A 245 -1.17 -21.82 -35.95
C ALA A 245 -2.50 -22.49 -35.61
N LYS A 246 -2.47 -23.56 -34.79
CA LYS A 246 -3.69 -24.26 -34.34
C LYS A 246 -4.61 -23.35 -33.54
N GLU A 247 -4.06 -22.53 -32.65
CA GLU A 247 -4.85 -21.60 -31.85
C GLU A 247 -5.47 -20.50 -32.73
N LYS A 248 -4.73 -19.98 -33.71
CA LYS A 248 -5.26 -19.01 -34.69
C LYS A 248 -6.42 -19.59 -35.50
N GLU A 249 -6.30 -20.85 -35.96
CA GLU A 249 -7.36 -21.54 -36.68
C GLU A 249 -8.61 -21.71 -35.81
N ARG A 250 -8.43 -22.18 -34.57
CA ARG A 250 -9.51 -22.34 -33.59
C ARG A 250 -10.28 -21.04 -33.36
N VAL A 251 -9.58 -19.94 -33.08
CA VAL A 251 -10.20 -18.62 -32.88
C VAL A 251 -10.87 -18.12 -34.15
N THR A 252 -10.28 -18.35 -35.32
CA THR A 252 -10.86 -17.98 -36.62
C THR A 252 -12.23 -18.62 -36.83
N VAL A 253 -12.39 -19.90 -36.47
CA VAL A 253 -13.68 -20.59 -36.54
C VAL A 253 -14.73 -19.90 -35.68
N VAL A 254 -14.40 -19.57 -34.43
CA VAL A 254 -15.32 -18.91 -33.49
C VAL A 254 -15.73 -17.52 -33.98
N LEU A 255 -14.78 -16.73 -34.50
CA LEU A 255 -15.05 -15.40 -35.05
C LEU A 255 -15.97 -15.47 -36.28
N ASN A 256 -15.75 -16.44 -37.17
CA ASN A 256 -16.62 -16.65 -38.33
C ASN A 256 -18.03 -17.12 -37.94
N GLN A 257 -18.13 -18.02 -36.95
CA GLN A 257 -19.41 -18.45 -36.40
C GLN A 257 -20.23 -17.27 -35.87
N ALA A 258 -19.60 -16.37 -35.10
CA ALA A 258 -20.25 -15.18 -34.58
C ALA A 258 -20.78 -14.24 -35.68
N ARG A 259 -20.05 -14.09 -36.80
CA ARG A 259 -20.50 -13.28 -37.96
C ARG A 259 -21.68 -13.91 -38.69
N ALA A 260 -21.67 -15.24 -38.83
CA ALA A 260 -22.69 -15.96 -39.60
C ALA A 260 -24.03 -16.09 -38.88
N MET A 261 -24.06 -15.99 -37.55
CA MET A 261 -25.30 -16.04 -36.76
C MET A 261 -26.14 -14.78 -36.94
N ASN A 262 -27.46 -14.92 -36.93
CA ASN A 262 -28.36 -13.78 -36.81
C ASN A 262 -28.24 -13.11 -35.42
N ASP A 263 -28.77 -11.90 -35.30
CA ASP A 263 -28.58 -11.08 -34.10
C ASP A 263 -29.19 -11.69 -32.84
N LEU A 264 -30.33 -12.38 -32.98
CA LEU A 264 -31.02 -12.99 -31.85
C LEU A 264 -30.21 -14.17 -31.30
N ASP A 265 -29.82 -15.11 -32.17
CA ASP A 265 -29.03 -16.29 -31.80
C ASP A 265 -27.65 -15.89 -31.27
N PHE A 266 -27.07 -14.83 -31.84
CA PHE A 266 -25.82 -14.27 -31.34
C PHE A 266 -25.96 -13.80 -29.89
N GLN A 267 -27.01 -13.04 -29.53
CA GLN A 267 -27.16 -12.56 -28.15
C GLN A 267 -27.28 -13.71 -27.14
N PHE A 268 -27.96 -14.81 -27.49
CA PHE A 268 -28.08 -15.97 -26.60
C PHE A 268 -26.78 -16.79 -26.48
N THR A 269 -25.96 -16.83 -27.54
CA THR A 269 -24.73 -17.65 -27.58
C THR A 269 -23.45 -16.86 -27.32
N LYS A 270 -23.51 -15.52 -27.28
CA LYS A 270 -22.36 -14.60 -27.14
C LYS A 270 -21.44 -14.95 -25.98
N ALA A 271 -22.00 -15.22 -24.80
CA ALA A 271 -21.21 -15.57 -23.62
C ALA A 271 -20.44 -16.89 -23.80
N LYS A 272 -21.05 -17.88 -24.47
CA LYS A 272 -20.42 -19.15 -24.79
C LYS A 272 -19.32 -18.96 -25.83
N LEU A 273 -19.59 -18.24 -26.93
CA LEU A 273 -18.59 -17.94 -27.95
C LEU A 273 -17.42 -17.15 -27.37
N ALA A 274 -17.67 -16.24 -26.43
CA ALA A 274 -16.61 -15.49 -25.75
C ALA A 274 -15.75 -16.38 -24.84
N ALA A 275 -16.36 -17.37 -24.18
CA ALA A 275 -15.64 -18.42 -23.46
C ALA A 275 -14.81 -19.27 -24.44
N ASP A 276 -15.36 -19.61 -25.61
CA ASP A 276 -14.64 -20.35 -26.64
C ASP A 276 -13.49 -19.52 -27.23
N VAL A 277 -13.61 -18.19 -27.40
CA VAL A 277 -12.44 -17.35 -27.78
C VAL A 277 -11.39 -17.35 -26.68
N SER A 278 -11.81 -17.43 -25.41
CA SER A 278 -10.88 -17.47 -24.28
C SER A 278 -10.07 -18.76 -24.35
N SER A 279 -8.75 -18.64 -24.40
CA SER A 279 -7.87 -19.80 -24.26
C SER A 279 -8.00 -20.35 -22.83
N ASP A 280 -7.74 -21.65 -22.65
CA ASP A 280 -7.49 -22.30 -21.33
C ASP A 280 -6.55 -21.45 -20.44
N TYR A 281 -5.72 -20.62 -21.06
CA TYR A 281 -4.89 -19.63 -20.42
C TYR A 281 -5.64 -18.60 -19.54
N GLU A 282 -6.80 -18.07 -19.95
CA GLU A 282 -7.55 -17.12 -19.09
C GLU A 282 -8.12 -17.82 -17.84
N GLU A 283 -8.42 -19.12 -17.93
CA GLU A 283 -8.72 -19.94 -16.75
C GLU A 283 -7.49 -20.09 -15.84
N VAL A 284 -6.32 -20.38 -16.42
CA VAL A 284 -5.04 -20.46 -15.68
C VAL A 284 -4.69 -19.13 -15.01
N LYS A 285 -4.93 -18.00 -15.69
CA LYS A 285 -4.74 -16.65 -15.14
C LYS A 285 -5.72 -16.35 -14.02
N GLY A 286 -6.98 -16.76 -14.16
CA GLY A 286 -7.99 -16.70 -13.10
C GLY A 286 -7.53 -17.47 -11.86
N ARG A 287 -7.07 -18.71 -12.06
CA ARG A 287 -6.49 -19.55 -10.99
C ARG A 287 -5.23 -18.93 -10.39
N LEU A 288 -4.34 -18.35 -11.18
CA LEU A 288 -3.14 -17.66 -10.69
C LEU A 288 -3.49 -16.44 -9.83
N LYS A 289 -4.50 -15.66 -10.21
CA LYS A 289 -5.03 -14.56 -9.38
C LYS A 289 -5.63 -15.08 -8.09
N GLU A 290 -6.40 -16.17 -8.13
CA GLU A 290 -6.96 -16.79 -6.93
C GLU A 290 -5.86 -17.32 -6.01
N ILE A 291 -4.85 -18.01 -6.56
CA ILE A 291 -3.69 -18.51 -5.81
C ILE A 291 -2.91 -17.34 -5.21
N SER A 292 -2.66 -16.28 -5.97
CA SER A 292 -1.99 -15.07 -5.46
C SER A 292 -2.80 -14.40 -4.35
N HIS A 293 -4.12 -14.30 -4.49
CA HIS A 293 -5.01 -13.76 -3.46
C HIS A 293 -5.01 -14.65 -2.21
N ARG A 294 -5.09 -15.98 -2.36
CA ARG A 294 -4.99 -16.95 -1.25
C ARG A 294 -3.63 -16.88 -0.58
N LEU A 295 -2.55 -16.77 -1.34
CA LEU A 295 -1.20 -16.60 -0.81
C LEU A 295 -1.11 -15.31 -0.02
N ASN A 296 -1.57 -14.18 -0.56
CA ASN A 296 -1.60 -12.89 0.14
C ASN A 296 -2.46 -12.93 1.41
N LYS A 297 -3.57 -13.65 1.40
CA LYS A 297 -4.40 -13.86 2.58
C LYS A 297 -3.66 -14.70 3.62
N LEU A 298 -3.03 -15.80 3.21
CA LEU A 298 -2.26 -16.68 4.09
C LEU A 298 -0.98 -16.01 4.61
N THR A 299 -0.29 -15.17 3.82
CA THR A 299 0.82 -14.34 4.31
C THR A 299 0.28 -13.27 5.24
N SER A 300 -0.83 -12.59 4.94
CA SER A 300 -1.44 -11.65 5.91
C SER A 300 -1.88 -12.32 7.21
N GLU A 301 -2.17 -13.61 7.20
CA GLU A 301 -2.50 -14.42 8.39
C GLU A 301 -1.23 -14.95 9.10
N LYS A 302 -0.17 -15.31 8.35
CA LYS A 302 1.14 -15.70 8.89
C LYS A 302 1.97 -14.52 9.41
N ASP A 303 1.86 -13.36 8.79
CA ASP A 303 2.58 -12.13 9.17
C ASP A 303 2.07 -11.61 10.52
N LYS A 304 0.80 -11.88 10.87
CA LYS A 304 0.26 -11.68 12.24
C LYS A 304 1.02 -12.50 13.30
N VAL A 305 1.62 -13.63 12.91
CA VAL A 305 2.35 -14.54 13.80
C VAL A 305 3.86 -14.30 13.72
N ALA A 306 4.40 -13.91 12.56
CA ALA A 306 5.84 -13.83 12.32
C ALA A 306 6.44 -12.42 12.39
N HIS A 307 5.66 -11.34 12.25
CA HIS A 307 6.17 -9.97 12.13
C HIS A 307 5.65 -9.05 13.24
N GLY A 308 5.97 -9.38 14.50
CA GLY A 308 5.99 -8.46 15.65
C GLY A 308 4.95 -7.33 15.63
N GLY A 309 3.68 -7.69 15.41
CA GLY A 309 2.51 -6.85 15.19
C GLY A 309 2.74 -5.56 14.40
N GLN A 310 3.15 -5.71 13.15
CA GLN A 310 2.88 -4.69 12.14
C GLN A 310 1.37 -4.65 11.85
N ILE A 311 0.80 -3.44 11.79
CA ILE A 311 -0.56 -3.22 11.29
C ILE A 311 -0.69 -3.71 9.85
N GLY A 312 -1.79 -4.39 9.55
CA GLY A 312 -2.15 -4.77 8.19
C GLY A 312 -2.56 -3.55 7.34
N VAL A 313 -2.82 -3.81 6.06
CA VAL A 313 -3.14 -2.79 5.04
C VAL A 313 -4.23 -1.82 5.48
N ILE A 314 -5.30 -2.32 6.12
CA ILE A 314 -6.41 -1.49 6.60
C ILE A 314 -5.95 -0.53 7.70
N GLY A 315 -5.15 -1.00 8.66
CA GLY A 315 -4.60 -0.14 9.71
C GLY A 315 -3.63 0.90 9.13
N GLN A 316 -2.74 0.47 8.23
CA GLN A 316 -1.77 1.36 7.57
C GLN A 316 -2.43 2.46 6.78
N MET A 317 -3.56 2.16 6.12
CA MET A 317 -4.24 3.12 5.26
C MET A 317 -5.22 3.99 6.05
N LEU A 318 -6.09 3.39 6.88
CA LEU A 318 -7.21 4.11 7.49
C LEU A 318 -6.90 4.77 8.83
N LEU A 319 -5.75 4.46 9.44
CA LEU A 319 -5.37 5.00 10.74
C LEU A 319 -4.05 5.78 10.68
N ASP A 320 -3.58 6.12 9.49
CA ASP A 320 -2.41 6.97 9.30
C ASP A 320 -2.70 8.40 9.78
N GLU A 321 -1.78 9.05 10.49
CA GLU A 321 -2.01 10.41 11.01
C GLU A 321 -2.42 11.43 9.93
N ARG A 322 -1.94 11.24 8.69
CA ARG A 322 -2.23 12.11 7.54
C ARG A 322 -3.69 12.07 7.13
N ILE A 323 -4.44 11.05 7.56
CA ILE A 323 -5.86 10.89 7.27
C ILE A 323 -6.77 11.79 8.11
N LEU A 324 -6.32 12.12 9.32
CA LEU A 324 -7.12 12.87 10.29
C LEU A 324 -7.66 14.18 9.70
N PRO A 325 -6.84 15.04 9.06
CA PRO A 325 -7.36 16.25 8.42
C PRO A 325 -8.32 15.96 7.27
N ILE A 326 -8.17 14.83 6.55
CA ILE A 326 -9.05 14.45 5.44
C ILE A 326 -10.43 14.04 5.97
N TYR A 327 -10.49 13.21 7.01
CA TYR A 327 -11.74 12.86 7.67
C TYR A 327 -12.45 14.10 8.22
N ALA A 328 -11.73 14.95 8.96
CA ALA A 328 -12.30 16.17 9.51
C ALA A 328 -12.85 17.10 8.42
N LYS A 329 -12.10 17.27 7.32
CA LYS A 329 -12.55 18.09 6.17
C LYS A 329 -13.78 17.50 5.49
N ARG A 330 -13.84 16.18 5.27
CA ARG A 330 -15.00 15.53 4.64
C ARG A 330 -16.23 15.58 5.53
N LEU A 331 -16.08 15.38 6.83
CA LEU A 331 -17.19 15.51 7.79
C LEU A 331 -17.73 16.94 7.81
N LYS A 332 -16.86 17.95 7.80
CA LYS A 332 -17.28 19.36 7.71
C LYS A 332 -18.03 19.67 6.41
N ILE A 333 -17.64 19.03 5.29
CA ILE A 333 -18.35 19.16 4.02
C ILE A 333 -19.70 18.44 4.08
N SER A 334 -19.77 17.23 4.66
CA SER A 334 -21.01 16.46 4.75
C SER A 334 -22.03 17.11 5.67
N GLU A 335 -21.60 17.77 6.74
CA GLU A 335 -22.45 18.61 7.61
C GLU A 335 -23.10 19.79 6.86
N GLY A 336 -22.58 20.17 5.69
CA GLY A 336 -23.17 21.15 4.76
C GLY A 336 -23.70 20.56 3.45
N PHE A 337 -23.76 19.23 3.30
CA PHE A 337 -24.09 18.57 2.05
C PHE A 337 -25.53 18.04 2.04
N LYS A 338 -26.40 18.62 1.20
CA LYS A 338 -27.66 17.99 0.78
C LYS A 338 -27.46 17.39 -0.62
N ALA A 339 -27.27 16.07 -0.71
CA ALA A 339 -27.48 15.38 -1.97
C ALA A 339 -28.78 14.57 -1.91
N GLY A 340 -29.79 15.09 -2.61
CA GLY A 340 -30.94 14.32 -3.07
C GLY A 340 -32.07 14.14 -2.08
N GLU A 341 -31.85 13.54 -0.92
CA GLU A 341 -32.88 13.28 0.09
C GLU A 341 -32.22 12.92 1.42
N ALA A 342 -32.58 13.63 2.48
CA ALA A 342 -31.97 13.47 3.80
C ALA A 342 -32.53 12.24 4.52
N VAL A 343 -31.64 11.47 5.15
CA VAL A 343 -32.02 10.44 6.12
C VAL A 343 -32.62 11.14 7.35
N ASP A 344 -33.86 10.77 7.69
CA ASP A 344 -34.57 11.24 8.88
C ASP A 344 -33.99 10.58 10.14
N LEU A 345 -33.12 11.32 10.83
CA LEU A 345 -32.43 10.86 12.04
C LEU A 345 -33.37 10.69 13.25
N ASN A 346 -34.63 11.14 13.19
CA ASN A 346 -35.62 10.88 14.25
C ASN A 346 -36.12 9.43 14.26
N LYS A 347 -35.80 8.65 13.22
CA LYS A 347 -36.11 7.21 13.12
C LYS A 347 -34.97 6.30 13.58
N VAL A 348 -33.83 6.88 13.94
CA VAL A 348 -32.72 6.12 14.52
C VAL A 348 -33.03 5.97 16.01
N GLU A 349 -33.61 4.83 16.38
CA GLU A 349 -33.76 4.47 17.80
C GLU A 349 -32.38 4.58 18.46
N ALA A 350 -32.30 5.43 19.48
CA ALA A 350 -31.11 5.51 20.32
C ALA A 350 -30.85 4.11 20.86
N VAL A 351 -29.68 3.54 20.55
CA VAL A 351 -29.22 2.35 21.26
C VAL A 351 -29.11 2.76 22.72
N ALA A 352 -30.08 2.30 23.51
CA ALA A 352 -30.17 2.56 24.92
C ALA A 352 -28.80 2.26 25.55
N SER A 353 -28.31 3.28 26.25
CA SER A 353 -27.07 3.35 27.01
C SER A 353 -26.28 2.04 27.16
N CYS A 354 -25.00 2.07 26.81
CA CYS A 354 -23.98 1.16 27.38
C CYS A 354 -23.76 1.42 28.90
N LYS A 355 -24.84 1.51 29.68
CA LYS A 355 -24.79 1.32 31.14
C LYS A 355 -24.68 -0.18 31.37
N GLY A 356 -23.44 -0.68 31.47
CA GLY A 356 -23.19 -2.06 31.92
C GLY A 356 -21.96 -2.77 31.36
N VAL A 357 -21.26 -2.23 30.35
CA VAL A 357 -20.11 -2.92 29.72
C VAL A 357 -18.75 -2.26 30.06
N CYS A 358 -18.75 -1.18 30.83
CA CYS A 358 -17.51 -0.55 31.33
C CYS A 358 -17.47 -0.59 32.86
N SER A 359 -17.51 -1.80 33.41
CA SER A 359 -17.09 -2.09 34.78
C SER A 359 -16.18 -3.31 34.69
N ILE A 360 -14.88 -3.07 34.70
CA ILE A 360 -13.88 -4.10 34.94
C ILE A 360 -13.35 -3.78 36.32
N ASP A 361 -13.75 -4.60 37.29
CA ASP A 361 -12.99 -4.85 38.52
C ASP A 361 -11.68 -5.57 38.20
#